data_AF-A0A7W1IQ12-F1
#
_entry.id   AF-A0A7W1IQ12-F1
#
_cell.length_a   1.000
_cell.length_b   1.000
_cell.length_c   1.000
_cell.angle_alpha   90.00
_cell.angle_beta   90.00
_cell.angle_gamma   90.00
#
_symmetry.space_group_name_H-M   'P 1'
#
loop_
_entity.id
_entity.type
_entity.pdbx_description
1 polymer ?
#
loop_
_entity_poly.entity_id
_entity_poly.type
_entity_poly.pdbx_seq_one_letter_code
_entity_poly.pdbx_strand_id
1 'polypeptide(L)'
;TQQATALIAASRAVPSVLEKGDCFSAARAAIAQALALVPDHGPALLQEAQYFVMMAYRNGDDPDRGEALLERAGADQSLTRRERAEVAFYRGIAARTRGDESSAKSGFARSLAIDPTFRPAMLATMDHQRG
;
A
#
# COMPACT_ATOMS: atom_id res chain seq x y z
N THR A 1 -6.04 -11.58 -6.93
CA THR A 1 -6.04 -10.20 -6.37
C THR A 1 -7.39 -9.51 -6.46
N GLN A 2 -8.15 -9.63 -7.55
CA GLN A 2 -9.49 -9.02 -7.68
C GLN A 2 -10.43 -9.39 -6.50
N GLN A 3 -10.40 -10.64 -6.04
CA GLN A 3 -11.12 -11.10 -4.85
C GLN A 3 -10.68 -10.36 -3.56
N ALA A 4 -9.38 -10.22 -3.33
CA ALA A 4 -8.85 -9.49 -2.16
C ALA A 4 -9.27 -8.01 -2.19
N THR A 5 -9.19 -7.36 -3.36
CA THR A 5 -9.65 -5.98 -3.54
C THR A 5 -11.15 -5.83 -3.27
N ALA A 6 -11.97 -6.78 -3.73
CA ALA A 6 -13.40 -6.79 -3.47
C ALA A 6 -13.72 -6.94 -1.97
N LEU A 7 -13.01 -7.80 -1.25
CA LEU A 7 -13.16 -7.98 0.20
C LEU A 7 -12.77 -6.73 0.98
N ILE A 8 -11.68 -6.08 0.60
CA ILE A 8 -11.27 -4.79 1.19
C ILE A 8 -12.33 -3.71 0.93
N ALA A 9 -12.89 -3.65 -0.28
CA ALA A 9 -13.96 -2.70 -0.60
C ALA A 9 -15.23 -2.98 0.20
N ALA A 10 -15.64 -4.25 0.31
CA ALA A 10 -16.81 -4.68 1.06
C ALA A 10 -16.72 -4.31 2.55
N SER A 11 -15.52 -4.41 3.16
CA SER A 11 -15.29 -4.03 4.56
C SER A 11 -15.73 -2.60 4.91
N ARG A 12 -15.76 -1.69 3.92
CA ARG A 12 -16.17 -0.29 4.13
C ARG A 12 -17.68 -0.13 4.35
N ALA A 13 -18.48 -1.07 3.88
CA ALA A 13 -19.94 -1.08 4.03
C ALA A 13 -20.40 -1.85 5.28
N VAL A 14 -19.50 -2.62 5.90
CA VAL A 14 -19.80 -3.41 7.09
C VAL A 14 -19.78 -2.49 8.34
N PRO A 15 -20.81 -2.47 9.18
CA PRO A 15 -20.81 -1.65 10.40
C PRO A 15 -20.03 -2.32 11.55
N SER A 16 -20.02 -3.65 11.62
CA SER A 16 -19.37 -4.41 12.69
C SER A 16 -17.84 -4.44 12.53
N VAL A 17 -17.13 -4.24 13.64
CA VAL A 17 -15.66 -4.33 13.68
C VAL A 17 -15.19 -5.78 13.50
N LEU A 18 -15.93 -6.75 14.03
CA LEU A 18 -15.60 -8.18 13.92
C LEU A 18 -15.69 -8.63 12.45
N GLU A 19 -16.80 -8.33 11.79
CA GLU A 19 -17.02 -8.69 10.38
C GLU A 19 -16.05 -7.96 9.42
N LYS A 20 -15.60 -6.75 9.78
CA LYS A 20 -14.48 -6.10 9.08
C LYS A 20 -13.19 -6.89 9.23
N GLY A 21 -12.89 -7.37 10.43
CA GLY A 21 -11.76 -8.25 10.72
C GLY A 21 -11.76 -9.51 9.85
N ASP A 22 -12.94 -10.09 9.63
CA ASP A 22 -13.12 -11.24 8.76
C ASP A 22 -12.82 -10.91 7.30
N CYS A 23 -13.29 -9.75 6.82
CA CYS A 23 -12.99 -9.25 5.47
C CYS A 23 -11.47 -9.06 5.25
N PHE A 24 -10.75 -8.49 6.22
CA PHE A 24 -9.30 -8.33 6.13
C PHE A 24 -8.57 -9.68 6.21
N SER A 25 -9.04 -10.60 7.03
CA SER A 25 -8.48 -11.95 7.14
C SER A 25 -8.65 -12.72 5.83
N ALA A 26 -9.84 -12.68 5.25
CA ALA A 26 -10.13 -13.28 3.95
C ALA A 26 -9.32 -12.63 2.81
N ALA A 27 -9.17 -11.29 2.83
CA ALA A 27 -8.35 -10.59 1.84
C ALA A 27 -6.88 -11.03 1.90
N ARG A 28 -6.32 -11.17 3.10
CA ARG A 28 -4.95 -11.68 3.28
C ARG A 28 -4.80 -13.13 2.84
N ALA A 29 -5.78 -13.99 3.11
CA ALA A 29 -5.77 -15.36 2.62
C ALA A 29 -5.75 -15.42 1.08
N ALA A 30 -6.57 -14.59 0.42
CA ALA A 30 -6.59 -14.51 -1.04
C ALA A 30 -5.28 -13.95 -1.63
N ILE A 31 -4.62 -13.01 -0.95
CA ILE A 31 -3.29 -12.51 -1.33
C ILE A 31 -2.25 -13.64 -1.21
N ALA A 32 -2.23 -14.35 -0.08
CA ALA A 32 -1.30 -15.45 0.16
C ALA A 32 -1.46 -16.57 -0.89
N GLN A 33 -2.70 -16.91 -1.27
CA GLN A 33 -2.95 -17.88 -2.34
C GLN A 33 -2.41 -17.40 -3.70
N ALA A 34 -2.61 -16.12 -4.04
CA ALA A 34 -2.08 -15.57 -5.28
C ALA A 34 -0.55 -15.63 -5.34
N LEU A 35 0.12 -15.32 -4.23
CA LEU A 35 1.59 -15.39 -4.12
C LEU A 35 2.12 -16.83 -4.07
N ALA A 36 1.35 -17.79 -3.56
CA ALA A 36 1.71 -19.20 -3.65
C ALA A 36 1.70 -19.72 -5.10
N LEU A 37 0.80 -19.20 -5.94
CA LEU A 37 0.71 -19.56 -7.35
C LEU A 37 1.70 -18.80 -8.23
N VAL A 38 1.85 -17.49 -7.99
CA VAL A 38 2.72 -16.59 -8.73
C VAL A 38 3.46 -15.71 -7.73
N PRO A 39 4.65 -16.13 -7.25
CA PRO A 39 5.39 -15.45 -6.19
C PRO A 39 5.71 -13.98 -6.45
N ASP A 40 5.87 -13.61 -7.72
CA ASP A 40 6.21 -12.26 -8.15
C ASP A 40 5.02 -11.52 -8.78
N HIS A 41 3.79 -11.91 -8.43
CA HIS A 41 2.59 -11.21 -8.88
C HIS A 41 2.52 -9.81 -8.25
N GLY A 42 2.86 -8.78 -9.01
CA GLY A 42 3.01 -7.41 -8.54
C GLY A 42 1.80 -6.86 -7.79
N PRO A 43 0.57 -6.98 -8.31
CA PRO A 43 -0.62 -6.53 -7.61
C PRO A 43 -0.85 -7.22 -6.24
N ALA A 44 -0.47 -8.51 -6.09
CA ALA A 44 -0.58 -9.18 -4.80
C ALA A 44 0.51 -8.72 -3.83
N LEU A 45 1.74 -8.58 -4.32
CA LEU A 45 2.86 -8.04 -3.55
C LEU A 45 2.58 -6.62 -3.05
N LEU A 46 2.00 -5.75 -3.90
CA LEU A 46 1.62 -4.39 -3.52
C LEU A 46 0.59 -4.39 -2.37
N GLN A 47 -0.44 -5.25 -2.46
CA GLN A 47 -1.46 -5.34 -1.42
C GLN A 47 -0.90 -5.88 -0.10
N GLU A 48 0.00 -6.86 -0.16
CA GLU A 48 0.71 -7.34 1.02
C GLU A 48 1.64 -6.27 1.61
N ALA A 49 2.37 -5.57 0.76
CA ALA A 49 3.27 -4.49 1.14
C ALA A 49 2.52 -3.36 1.87
N GLN A 50 1.39 -2.92 1.30
CA GLN A 50 0.51 -1.93 1.93
C GLN A 50 0.15 -2.33 3.36
N TYR A 51 -0.19 -3.60 3.60
CA TYR A 51 -0.52 -4.08 4.94
C TYR A 51 0.66 -3.90 5.90
N PHE A 52 1.86 -4.37 5.53
CA PHE A 52 3.03 -4.27 6.40
C PHE A 52 3.49 -2.83 6.63
N VAL A 53 3.53 -2.00 5.59
CA VAL A 53 3.89 -0.59 5.71
C VAL A 53 2.91 0.15 6.62
N MET A 54 1.60 -0.07 6.46
CA MET A 54 0.60 0.63 7.26
C MET A 54 0.55 0.13 8.72
N MET A 55 0.83 -1.14 8.97
CA MET A 55 1.02 -1.67 10.32
C MET A 55 2.22 -0.99 10.99
N ALA A 56 3.36 -0.97 10.32
CA ALA A 56 4.58 -0.32 10.80
C ALA A 56 4.36 1.16 11.10
N TYR A 57 3.74 1.90 10.16
CA TYR A 57 3.42 3.31 10.33
C TYR A 57 2.51 3.59 11.54
N ARG A 58 1.52 2.73 11.80
CA ARG A 58 0.56 2.93 12.90
C ARG A 58 1.12 2.56 14.27
N ASN A 59 1.99 1.57 14.31
CA ASN A 59 2.53 1.02 15.55
C ASN A 59 3.90 1.60 15.92
N GLY A 60 4.56 2.29 14.98
CA GLY A 60 5.96 2.68 15.12
C GLY A 60 6.93 1.50 14.96
N ASP A 61 6.53 0.45 14.24
CA ASP A 61 7.40 -0.69 13.93
C ASP A 61 8.26 -0.40 12.68
N ASP A 62 9.22 -1.27 12.38
CA ASP A 62 10.07 -1.17 11.20
C ASP A 62 9.32 -1.54 9.90
N PRO A 63 9.37 -0.71 8.82
CA PRO A 63 8.69 -0.96 7.57
C PRO A 63 9.46 -1.87 6.57
N ASP A 64 10.65 -2.39 6.91
CA ASP A 64 11.55 -3.19 6.06
C ASP A 64 10.83 -4.27 5.25
N ARG A 65 9.99 -5.06 5.90
CA ARG A 65 9.24 -6.14 5.23
C ARG A 65 8.31 -5.56 4.15
N GLY A 66 7.63 -4.47 4.46
CA GLY A 66 6.76 -3.79 3.51
C GLY A 66 7.55 -3.25 2.33
N GLU A 67 8.72 -2.65 2.57
CA GLU A 67 9.57 -2.11 1.52
C GLU A 67 10.14 -3.17 0.58
N ALA A 68 10.62 -4.30 1.12
CA ALA A 68 11.08 -5.42 0.29
C ALA A 68 9.96 -5.91 -0.65
N LEU A 69 8.71 -5.94 -0.17
CA LEU A 69 7.56 -6.26 -1.01
C LEU A 69 7.24 -5.16 -2.04
N LEU A 70 7.39 -3.88 -1.69
CA LEU A 70 7.25 -2.76 -2.65
C LEU A 70 8.34 -2.75 -3.73
N GLU A 71 9.55 -3.19 -3.40
CA GLU A 71 10.64 -3.36 -4.36
C GLU A 71 10.26 -4.43 -5.39
N ARG A 72 9.90 -5.61 -4.91
CA ARG A 72 9.47 -6.74 -5.76
C ARG A 72 8.23 -6.40 -6.58
N ALA A 73 7.22 -5.76 -5.98
CA ALA A 73 6.03 -5.31 -6.70
C ALA A 73 6.39 -4.32 -7.82
N GLY A 74 7.30 -3.38 -7.55
CA GLY A 74 7.74 -2.38 -8.52
C GLY A 74 8.57 -2.93 -9.69
N ALA A 75 9.07 -4.17 -9.60
CA ALA A 75 9.74 -4.86 -10.70
C ALA A 75 8.74 -5.45 -11.71
N ASP A 76 7.46 -5.60 -11.33
CA ASP A 76 6.41 -6.09 -12.22
C ASP A 76 5.99 -4.98 -13.22
N GLN A 77 6.34 -5.19 -14.48
CA GLN A 77 6.03 -4.25 -15.56
C GLN A 77 4.55 -4.22 -15.92
N SER A 78 3.78 -5.22 -15.52
CA SER A 78 2.33 -5.32 -15.78
C SER A 78 1.47 -4.45 -14.87
N LEU A 79 2.07 -3.84 -13.82
CA LEU A 79 1.35 -2.92 -12.95
C LEU A 79 0.65 -1.83 -13.76
N THR A 80 -0.55 -1.46 -13.36
CA THR A 80 -1.22 -0.30 -13.91
C THR A 80 -0.50 0.98 -13.51
N ARG A 81 -0.78 2.06 -14.23
CA ARG A 81 -0.31 3.42 -13.85
C ARG A 81 -0.69 3.75 -12.40
N ARG A 82 -1.88 3.35 -12.00
CA ARG A 82 -2.41 3.55 -10.66
C ARG A 82 -1.60 2.78 -9.61
N GLU A 83 -1.38 1.49 -9.83
CA GLU A 83 -0.60 0.65 -8.90
C GLU A 83 0.85 1.12 -8.79
N ARG A 84 1.47 1.60 -9.89
CA ARG A 84 2.80 2.22 -9.83
C ARG A 84 2.83 3.47 -8.95
N ALA A 85 1.78 4.29 -8.99
CA ALA A 85 1.66 5.43 -8.09
C ALA A 85 1.49 4.97 -6.62
N GLU A 86 0.70 3.93 -6.38
CA GLU A 86 0.54 3.32 -5.06
C GLU A 86 1.87 2.79 -4.49
N VAL A 87 2.69 2.12 -5.30
CA VAL A 87 4.04 1.71 -4.91
C VAL A 87 4.88 2.91 -4.47
N ALA A 88 4.93 3.98 -5.27
CA ALA A 88 5.71 5.18 -4.94
C ALA A 88 5.24 5.87 -3.65
N PHE A 89 3.93 5.88 -3.41
CA PHE A 89 3.36 6.46 -2.19
C PHE A 89 3.66 5.62 -0.95
N TYR A 90 3.50 4.30 -1.00
CA TYR A 90 3.81 3.46 0.15
C TYR A 90 5.30 3.43 0.48
N ARG A 91 6.19 3.66 -0.50
CA ARG A 91 7.62 3.94 -0.22
C ARG A 91 7.78 5.26 0.56
N GLY A 92 7.00 6.28 0.21
CA GLY A 92 6.96 7.53 0.97
C GLY A 92 6.46 7.35 2.41
N ILE A 93 5.43 6.51 2.61
CA ILE A 93 4.94 6.17 3.96
C ILE A 93 6.02 5.41 4.75
N ALA A 94 6.69 4.42 4.15
CA ALA A 94 7.77 3.69 4.81
C ALA A 94 8.94 4.61 5.22
N ALA A 95 9.35 5.53 4.35
CA ALA A 95 10.33 6.56 4.68
C ALA A 95 9.88 7.44 5.86
N ARG A 96 8.61 7.87 5.87
CA ARG A 96 8.02 8.63 6.98
C ARG A 96 8.00 7.84 8.28
N THR A 97 7.72 6.53 8.24
CA THR A 97 7.80 5.66 9.43
C THR A 97 9.20 5.69 10.06
N ARG A 98 10.26 5.83 9.24
CA ARG A 98 11.65 5.97 9.73
C ARG A 98 12.03 7.41 10.12
N GLY A 99 11.11 8.36 10.03
CA GLY A 99 11.40 9.78 10.25
C GLY A 99 12.15 10.46 9.11
N ASP A 100 12.38 9.78 7.97
CA ASP A 100 12.97 10.39 6.78
C ASP A 100 11.91 11.13 5.97
N GLU A 101 11.58 12.33 6.46
CA GLU A 101 10.56 13.19 5.87
C GLU A 101 10.97 13.72 4.48
N SER A 102 12.27 13.79 4.18
CA SER A 102 12.76 14.18 2.85
C SER A 102 12.42 13.12 1.80
N SER A 103 12.78 11.86 2.09
CA SER A 103 12.44 10.72 1.22
C SER A 103 10.94 10.50 1.13
N ALA A 104 10.19 10.74 2.22
CA ALA A 104 8.74 10.69 2.22
C ALA A 104 8.12 11.64 1.19
N LYS A 105 8.52 12.93 1.23
CA LYS A 105 8.08 13.94 0.25
C LYS A 105 8.43 13.55 -1.17
N SER A 106 9.64 13.06 -1.41
CA SER A 106 10.05 12.59 -2.74
C SER A 106 9.17 11.43 -3.22
N GLY A 107 8.80 10.49 -2.33
CA GLY A 107 7.89 9.39 -2.62
C GLY A 107 6.50 9.88 -3.03
N PHE A 108 5.91 10.81 -2.27
CA PHE A 108 4.60 11.38 -2.58
C PHE A 108 4.61 12.19 -3.88
N ALA A 109 5.65 13.01 -4.10
CA ALA A 109 5.82 13.76 -5.34
C ALA A 109 5.94 12.82 -6.55
N ARG A 110 6.73 11.74 -6.45
CA ARG A 110 6.84 10.73 -7.50
C ARG A 110 5.51 10.03 -7.76
N SER A 111 4.75 9.74 -6.71
CA SER A 111 3.43 9.14 -6.82
C SER A 111 2.46 10.03 -7.63
N LEU A 112 2.44 11.34 -7.35
CA LEU A 112 1.65 12.32 -8.11
C LEU A 112 2.19 12.56 -9.52
N ALA A 113 3.50 12.47 -9.74
CA ALA A 113 4.07 12.53 -11.09
C ALA A 113 3.61 11.33 -11.95
N ILE A 114 3.48 10.15 -11.35
CA ILE A 114 2.96 8.96 -12.02
C ILE A 114 1.45 9.06 -12.24
N ASP A 115 0.68 9.37 -11.18
CA ASP A 115 -0.77 9.58 -11.23
C ASP A 115 -1.18 10.84 -10.44
N PRO A 116 -1.37 12.00 -11.12
CA PRO A 116 -1.78 13.25 -10.50
C PRO A 116 -3.15 13.19 -9.82
N THR A 117 -3.97 12.19 -10.15
CA THR A 117 -5.29 12.00 -9.55
C THR A 117 -5.27 11.12 -8.30
N PHE A 118 -4.08 10.71 -7.85
CA PHE A 118 -3.93 9.82 -6.72
C PHE A 118 -4.17 10.53 -5.39
N ARG A 119 -5.44 10.48 -4.94
CA ARG A 119 -5.93 11.17 -3.74
C ARG A 119 -5.09 10.97 -2.47
N PRO A 120 -4.64 9.75 -2.09
CA PRO A 120 -3.75 9.57 -0.95
C PRO A 120 -2.49 10.44 -1.00
N ALA A 121 -1.80 10.50 -2.14
CA ALA A 121 -0.62 11.32 -2.28
C ALA A 121 -0.95 12.83 -2.26
N MET A 122 -2.07 13.25 -2.86
CA MET A 122 -2.52 14.65 -2.78
C MET A 122 -2.73 15.08 -1.32
N LEU A 123 -3.46 14.28 -0.54
CA LEU A 123 -3.70 14.56 0.88
C LEU A 123 -2.39 14.61 1.67
N ALA A 124 -1.49 13.64 1.47
CA ALA A 124 -0.21 13.60 2.17
C ALA A 124 0.68 14.82 1.88
N THR A 125 0.58 15.41 0.68
CA THR A 125 1.30 16.65 0.34
C THR A 125 0.62 17.92 0.86
N MET A 126 -0.71 17.92 1.03
CA MET A 126 -1.46 19.06 1.57
C MET A 126 -1.22 19.25 3.07
N ASP A 127 -1.13 18.15 3.83
CA ASP A 127 -0.85 18.20 5.27
C ASP A 127 0.52 18.83 5.57
N HIS A 128 1.47 18.71 4.63
CA HIS A 128 2.80 19.31 4.76
C HIS A 128 2.83 20.83 4.56
N GLN A 129 1.84 21.41 3.87
CA GLN A 129 1.78 22.87 3.64
C GLN A 129 1.15 23.65 4.80
N ARG A 130 0.71 22.95 5.86
CA ARG A 130 0.00 23.54 7.01
C ARG A 130 0.79 23.52 8.33
N GLY A 131 2.04 23.04 8.33
CA GLY A 131 2.95 23.08 9.47
C GLY A 131 4.06 24.10 9.24
#